data_AF-A0A7G3GB35-F1
#
_entry.id   AF-A0A7G3GB35-F1
#
_cell.length_a   1.000
_cell.length_b   1.000
_cell.length_c   1.000
_cell.angle_alpha   90.00
_cell.angle_beta   90.00
_cell.angle_gamma   90.00
#
_symmetry.space_group_name_H-M   'P 1'
#
loop_
_entity.id
_entity.type
_entity.pdbx_description
1 polymer ?
#
loop_
_entity_poly.entity_id
_entity_poly.type
_entity_poly.pdbx_seq_one_letter_code
_entity_poly.pdbx_strand_id
1 'polypeptide(L)'
;MFHPKPERPMPTEQQSIVISNEIRTAILRLQQLDEAECAALLASLQNIGLADDESILEITHLTAAANPAWKTLYIGELKTLLALAIGDKHATLEGCNWIHHFGQMEDSRRRVYRCIDGLINMHKTEMFHHSLELMYSTETLYLAMDLLKRKQRFFGLDELGLDM
;
A
#
# COMPACT_ATOMS: atom_id res chain seq x y z
N MET A 1 8.84 -38.37 5.05
CA MET A 1 9.45 -37.97 3.76
C MET A 1 9.16 -36.49 3.54
N PHE A 2 10.02 -35.62 4.04
CA PHE A 2 9.91 -34.17 3.83
C PHE A 2 10.23 -33.89 2.36
N HIS A 3 9.23 -33.48 1.60
CA HIS A 3 9.46 -32.98 0.25
C HIS A 3 9.85 -31.51 0.38
N PRO A 4 11.06 -31.10 -0.04
CA PRO A 4 11.39 -29.69 -0.10
C PRO A 4 10.42 -29.02 -1.08
N LYS A 5 9.77 -27.94 -0.62
CA LYS A 5 8.93 -27.09 -1.47
C LYS A 5 9.83 -26.59 -2.62
N PRO A 6 9.37 -26.61 -3.88
CA PRO A 6 10.20 -26.16 -4.99
C PRO A 6 10.61 -24.70 -4.74
N GLU A 7 11.93 -24.49 -4.63
CA GLU A 7 12.52 -23.15 -4.64
C GLU A 7 12.11 -22.48 -5.95
N ARG A 8 11.37 -21.37 -5.82
CA ARG A 8 10.96 -20.57 -6.97
C ARG A 8 12.26 -20.04 -7.61
N PRO A 9 12.44 -20.15 -8.93
CA PRO A 9 13.66 -19.66 -9.57
C PRO A 9 13.83 -18.18 -9.27
N MET A 10 15.01 -17.82 -8.74
CA MET A 10 15.38 -16.42 -8.49
C MET A 10 15.37 -15.66 -9.83
N PRO A 11 14.85 -14.41 -9.89
CA PRO A 11 14.83 -13.63 -11.12
C PRO A 11 16.24 -13.45 -11.70
N THR A 12 16.37 -13.49 -13.02
CA THR A 12 17.65 -13.12 -13.66
C THR A 12 17.92 -11.62 -13.48
N GLU A 13 19.18 -11.18 -13.47
CA GLU A 13 19.53 -9.76 -13.28
C GLU A 13 18.78 -8.82 -14.26
N GLN A 14 18.55 -9.29 -15.49
CA GLN A 14 17.78 -8.55 -16.51
C GLN A 14 16.30 -8.40 -16.13
N GLN A 15 15.69 -9.43 -15.53
CA GLN A 15 14.31 -9.37 -15.04
C GLN A 15 14.19 -8.38 -13.88
N SER A 16 15.14 -8.39 -12.95
CA SER A 16 15.17 -7.46 -11.82
C SER A 16 15.25 -5.99 -12.26
N ILE A 17 16.06 -5.68 -13.28
CA ILE A 17 16.17 -4.32 -13.85
C ILE A 17 14.85 -3.88 -14.50
N VAL A 18 14.18 -4.77 -15.25
CA VAL A 18 12.89 -4.46 -15.87
C VAL A 18 11.84 -4.18 -14.81
N ILE A 19 11.73 -5.04 -13.79
CA ILE A 19 10.80 -4.88 -12.67
C ILE A 19 11.02 -3.54 -11.95
N SER A 20 12.29 -3.21 -11.63
CA SER A 20 12.64 -1.94 -10.99
C SER A 20 12.17 -0.73 -11.80
N ASN A 21 12.39 -0.73 -13.11
CA ASN A 21 12.00 0.37 -14.00
C ASN A 21 10.48 0.50 -14.16
N GLU A 22 9.75 -0.61 -14.21
CA GLU A 22 8.28 -0.59 -14.26
C GLU A 22 7.69 0.03 -12.99
N ILE A 23 8.17 -0.41 -11.82
CA ILE A 23 7.73 0.13 -10.53
C ILE A 23 8.10 1.60 -10.43
N ARG A 24 9.33 1.97 -10.79
CA ARG A 24 9.80 3.36 -10.79
C ARG A 24 8.88 4.25 -11.63
N THR A 25 8.56 3.80 -12.85
CA THR A 25 7.70 4.56 -13.77
C THR A 25 6.32 4.77 -13.19
N ALA A 26 5.73 3.73 -12.58
CA ALA A 26 4.42 3.81 -11.97
C ALA A 26 4.41 4.71 -10.72
N ILE A 27 5.43 4.60 -9.87
CA ILE A 27 5.58 5.41 -8.65
C ILE A 27 5.70 6.91 -8.97
N LEU A 28 6.45 7.28 -10.01
CA LEU A 28 6.60 8.68 -10.43
C LEU A 28 5.28 9.32 -10.88
N ARG A 29 4.31 8.50 -11.32
CA ARG A 29 2.98 8.96 -11.74
C ARG A 29 1.86 8.47 -10.84
N LEU A 30 2.16 8.07 -9.61
CA LEU A 30 1.23 7.32 -8.75
C LEU A 30 -0.12 8.03 -8.61
N GLN A 31 -0.09 9.35 -8.44
CA GLN A 31 -1.28 10.19 -8.30
C GLN A 31 -2.10 10.32 -9.59
N GLN A 32 -1.47 10.12 -10.74
CA GLN A 32 -2.09 10.22 -12.06
C GLN A 32 -2.62 8.89 -12.59
N LEU A 33 -2.31 7.76 -11.93
CA LEU A 33 -2.79 6.45 -12.34
C LEU A 33 -4.32 6.39 -12.27
N ASP A 34 -4.97 5.93 -13.33
CA ASP A 34 -6.39 5.59 -13.30
C ASP A 34 -6.65 4.26 -12.56
N GLU A 35 -7.92 3.87 -12.46
CA GLU A 35 -8.33 2.64 -11.78
C GLU A 35 -7.79 1.38 -12.47
N ALA A 36 -7.76 1.35 -13.80
CA ALA A 36 -7.28 0.20 -14.58
C ALA A 36 -5.76 0.07 -14.49
N GLU A 37 -5.03 1.18 -14.56
CA GLU A 37 -3.59 1.24 -14.36
C GLU A 37 -3.22 0.78 -12.94
N CYS A 38 -4.01 1.15 -11.93
CA CYS A 38 -3.80 0.68 -10.55
C CYS A 38 -4.03 -0.81 -10.40
N ALA A 39 -5.09 -1.34 -11.01
CA ALA A 39 -5.37 -2.77 -11.00
C ALA A 39 -4.25 -3.56 -11.69
N ALA A 40 -3.78 -3.07 -12.84
CA ALA A 40 -2.67 -3.68 -13.57
C ALA A 40 -1.37 -3.67 -12.76
N LEU A 41 -1.05 -2.55 -12.10
CA LEU A 41 0.13 -2.46 -11.24
C LEU A 41 0.03 -3.41 -10.05
N LEU A 42 -1.12 -3.48 -9.37
CA LEU A 42 -1.33 -4.39 -8.25
C LEU A 42 -1.13 -5.85 -8.69
N ALA A 43 -1.75 -6.25 -9.81
CA ALA A 43 -1.60 -7.59 -10.36
C ALA A 43 -0.15 -7.91 -10.73
N SER A 44 0.57 -6.95 -11.33
CA SER A 44 2.00 -7.11 -11.64
C SER A 44 2.82 -7.36 -10.38
N LEU A 45 2.66 -6.52 -9.34
CA LEU A 45 3.37 -6.65 -8.06
C LEU A 45 3.08 -7.98 -7.34
N GLN A 46 1.86 -8.51 -7.46
CA GLN A 46 1.48 -9.80 -6.89
C GLN A 46 2.11 -10.97 -7.67
N ASN A 47 2.21 -10.87 -9.00
CA ASN A 47 2.73 -11.93 -9.87
C ASN A 47 4.26 -12.03 -9.86
N ILE A 48 4.95 -10.88 -9.76
CA ILE A 48 6.42 -10.83 -9.76
C ILE A 48 7.02 -11.49 -8.51
N GLY A 49 6.25 -11.57 -7.41
CA GLY A 49 6.66 -12.27 -6.20
C GLY A 49 7.67 -11.52 -5.34
N LEU A 50 7.72 -10.18 -5.45
CA LEU A 50 8.45 -9.32 -4.52
C LEU A 50 7.92 -9.51 -3.10
N ALA A 51 8.84 -9.55 -2.13
CA ALA A 51 8.49 -9.64 -0.73
C ALA A 51 7.89 -8.31 -0.25
N ASP A 52 6.87 -8.41 0.59
CA ASP A 52 6.09 -7.25 1.00
C ASP A 52 6.87 -6.27 1.89
N ASP A 53 7.93 -6.75 2.54
CA ASP A 53 8.85 -5.99 3.38
C ASP A 53 9.99 -5.29 2.62
N GLU A 54 10.05 -5.43 1.29
CA GLU A 54 11.03 -4.70 0.49
C GLU A 54 10.68 -3.21 0.36
N SER A 55 11.69 -2.36 0.44
CA SER A 55 11.56 -0.90 0.31
C SER A 55 11.38 -0.49 -1.16
N ILE A 56 10.37 0.34 -1.44
CA ILE A 56 10.12 0.86 -2.79
C ILE A 56 11.31 1.68 -3.29
N LEU A 57 11.93 2.50 -2.44
CA LEU A 57 13.05 3.34 -2.85
C LEU A 57 14.30 2.54 -3.18
N GLU A 58 14.55 1.48 -2.42
CA GLU A 58 15.70 0.60 -2.66
C GLU A 58 15.55 -0.13 -4.00
N ILE A 59 14.37 -0.67 -4.27
CA ILE A 59 14.07 -1.35 -5.55
C ILE A 59 14.18 -0.39 -6.73
N THR A 60 13.60 0.80 -6.62
CA THR A 60 13.48 1.75 -7.74
C THR A 60 14.69 2.67 -7.91
N HIS A 61 15.64 2.61 -6.98
CA HIS A 61 16.76 3.55 -6.85
C HIS A 61 16.30 5.02 -6.92
N LEU A 62 15.11 5.32 -6.40
CA LEU A 62 14.62 6.68 -6.27
C LEU A 62 15.26 7.34 -5.06
N THR A 63 15.70 8.57 -5.22
CA THR A 63 16.07 9.41 -4.07
C THR A 63 14.79 10.07 -3.59
N ALA A 64 14.33 9.73 -2.39
CA ALA A 64 13.12 10.35 -1.87
C ALA A 64 13.30 11.87 -1.77
N ALA A 65 12.37 12.59 -2.40
CA ALA A 65 12.14 14.01 -2.16
C ALA A 65 11.85 14.25 -0.67
N ALA A 66 11.81 15.51 -0.23
CA ALA A 66 11.73 15.92 1.17
C ALA A 66 10.66 15.21 2.05
N ASN A 67 9.65 14.58 1.45
CA ASN A 67 8.58 13.86 2.13
C ASN A 67 9.07 12.52 2.78
N PRO A 68 9.03 12.41 4.12
CA PRO A 68 9.43 11.20 4.85
C PRO A 68 8.57 9.95 4.58
N ALA A 69 7.33 10.11 4.10
CA ALA A 69 6.43 8.98 3.85
C ALA A 69 6.97 8.05 2.75
N TRP A 70 7.67 8.59 1.75
CA TRP A 70 8.33 7.81 0.70
C TRP A 70 9.47 6.95 1.24
N LYS A 71 10.19 7.43 2.26
CA LYS A 71 11.31 6.71 2.89
C LYS A 71 10.89 5.47 3.66
N THR A 72 9.61 5.38 4.00
CA THR A 72 9.03 4.28 4.78
C THR A 72 7.93 3.56 4.00
N LEU A 73 7.94 3.67 2.67
CA LEU A 73 7.00 2.98 1.80
C LEU A 73 7.56 1.62 1.38
N TYR A 74 6.80 0.56 1.68
CA TYR A 74 7.15 -0.83 1.37
C TYR A 74 6.19 -1.42 0.34
N ILE A 75 6.59 -2.54 -0.30
CA ILE A 75 5.78 -3.24 -1.31
C ILE A 75 4.39 -3.60 -0.78
N GLY A 76 4.29 -4.16 0.43
CA GLY A 76 3.01 -4.57 1.02
C GLY A 76 2.06 -3.40 1.24
N GLU A 77 2.60 -2.24 1.63
CA GLU A 77 1.80 -1.03 1.78
C GLU A 77 1.34 -0.49 0.42
N LEU A 78 2.21 -0.45 -0.58
CA LEU A 78 1.83 -0.02 -1.93
C LEU A 78 0.70 -0.89 -2.48
N LYS A 79 0.80 -2.22 -2.34
CA LYS A 79 -0.27 -3.15 -2.73
C LYS A 79 -1.59 -2.81 -2.02
N THR A 80 -1.54 -2.51 -0.73
CA THR A 80 -2.71 -2.11 0.07
C THR A 80 -3.34 -0.82 -0.44
N LEU A 81 -2.52 0.19 -0.75
CA LEU A 81 -2.99 1.48 -1.28
C LEU A 81 -3.61 1.35 -2.67
N LEU A 82 -3.04 0.49 -3.54
CA LEU A 82 -3.60 0.20 -4.85
C LEU A 82 -4.94 -0.54 -4.73
N ALA A 83 -5.05 -1.51 -3.81
CA ALA A 83 -6.30 -2.20 -3.53
C ALA A 83 -7.40 -1.24 -3.07
N LEU A 84 -7.07 -0.28 -2.20
CA LEU A 84 -7.98 0.79 -1.79
C LEU A 84 -8.41 1.65 -2.98
N ALA A 85 -7.46 2.06 -3.82
CA ALA A 85 -7.71 2.89 -4.99
C ALA A 85 -8.69 2.25 -5.99
N ILE A 86 -8.68 0.92 -6.14
CA ILE A 86 -9.59 0.17 -7.02
C ILE A 86 -10.82 -0.41 -6.31
N GLY A 87 -10.91 -0.23 -4.99
CA GLY A 87 -12.03 -0.76 -4.20
C GLY A 87 -12.01 -2.29 -4.00
N ASP A 88 -10.87 -2.94 -4.15
CA ASP A 88 -10.71 -4.36 -3.85
C ASP A 88 -10.65 -4.56 -2.34
N LYS A 89 -11.78 -4.93 -1.76
CA LYS A 89 -11.92 -5.17 -0.32
C LYS A 89 -11.10 -6.36 0.16
N HIS A 90 -10.98 -7.41 -0.64
CA HIS A 90 -10.25 -8.61 -0.22
C HIS A 90 -8.75 -8.30 -0.13
N ALA A 91 -8.18 -7.72 -1.18
CA ALA A 91 -6.78 -7.32 -1.19
C ALA A 91 -6.49 -6.22 -0.16
N THR A 92 -7.44 -5.32 0.11
CA THR A 92 -7.32 -4.31 1.17
C THR A 92 -7.19 -4.97 2.55
N LEU A 93 -8.05 -5.93 2.89
CA LEU A 93 -8.00 -6.63 4.18
C LEU A 93 -6.73 -7.47 4.34
N GLU A 94 -6.30 -8.14 3.27
CA GLU A 94 -5.02 -8.87 3.25
C GLU A 94 -3.84 -7.94 3.55
N GLY A 95 -3.81 -6.79 2.89
CA GLY A 95 -2.83 -5.73 3.13
C GLY A 95 -2.87 -5.16 4.54
N CYS A 96 -4.06 -4.84 5.06
CA CYS A 96 -4.23 -4.38 6.44
C CYS A 96 -3.72 -5.40 7.47
N ASN A 97 -3.98 -6.69 7.24
CA ASN A 97 -3.47 -7.77 8.07
C ASN A 97 -1.94 -7.85 8.00
N TRP A 98 -1.34 -7.70 6.82
CA TRP A 98 0.13 -7.64 6.69
C TRP A 98 0.72 -6.45 7.48
N ILE A 99 0.16 -5.25 7.31
CA ILE A 99 0.61 -4.02 7.99
C ILE A 99 0.52 -4.15 9.52
N HIS A 100 -0.50 -4.84 10.02
CA HIS A 100 -0.65 -5.11 11.45
C HIS A 100 0.57 -5.86 12.03
N HIS A 101 1.13 -6.79 11.27
CA HIS A 101 2.26 -7.63 11.71
C HIS A 101 3.64 -7.07 11.35
N PHE A 102 3.74 -6.21 10.33
CA PHE A 102 5.03 -5.73 9.81
C PHE A 102 5.86 -4.91 10.82
N GLY A 103 5.23 -4.22 11.77
CA GLY A 103 5.91 -3.65 12.94
C GLY A 103 6.76 -2.39 12.72
N GLN A 104 7.34 -2.18 11.54
CA GLN A 104 8.31 -1.10 11.22
C GLN A 104 7.69 0.19 10.67
N MET A 105 6.36 0.33 10.75
CA MET A 105 5.63 1.48 10.25
C MET A 105 5.22 2.42 11.41
N GLU A 106 5.27 3.73 11.17
CA GLU A 106 4.83 4.76 12.11
C GLU A 106 3.41 4.50 12.66
N ASP A 107 3.21 4.77 13.95
CA ASP A 107 1.96 4.45 14.65
C ASP A 107 0.74 5.18 14.11
N SER A 108 0.91 6.45 13.71
CA SER A 108 -0.14 7.25 13.08
C SER A 108 -0.58 6.65 11.74
N ARG A 109 0.38 6.23 10.91
CA ARG A 109 0.15 5.60 9.61
C ARG A 109 -0.55 4.24 9.78
N ARG A 110 -0.08 3.40 10.71
CA ARG A 110 -0.73 2.12 11.05
C ARG A 110 -2.16 2.29 11.58
N ARG A 111 -2.43 3.37 12.32
CA ARG A 111 -3.75 3.64 12.88
C ARG A 111 -4.81 3.80 11.79
N VAL A 112 -4.46 4.41 10.66
CA VAL A 112 -5.35 4.55 9.49
C VAL A 112 -5.75 3.18 8.97
N TYR A 113 -4.79 2.29 8.73
CA TYR A 113 -5.07 0.93 8.26
C TYR A 113 -5.89 0.10 9.25
N ARG A 114 -5.65 0.24 10.55
CA ARG A 114 -6.50 -0.40 11.58
C ARG A 114 -7.93 0.14 11.57
N CYS A 115 -8.10 1.43 11.27
CA CYS A 115 -9.43 2.03 11.13
C CYS A 115 -10.15 1.48 9.89
N ILE A 116 -9.44 1.39 8.76
CA ILE A 116 -9.93 0.80 7.51
C ILE A 116 -10.39 -0.65 7.72
N ASP A 117 -9.54 -1.49 8.32
CA ASP A 117 -9.87 -2.88 8.62
C ASP A 117 -11.15 -2.99 9.48
N GLY A 118 -11.22 -2.19 10.55
CA GLY A 118 -12.40 -2.12 11.41
C GLY A 118 -13.65 -1.69 10.66
N LEU A 119 -13.57 -0.66 9.80
CA LEU A 119 -14.69 -0.17 9.01
C LEU A 119 -15.20 -1.18 7.98
N ILE A 120 -14.31 -1.95 7.34
CA ILE A 120 -14.70 -3.00 6.39
C ILE A 120 -15.39 -4.16 7.10
N ASN A 121 -14.86 -4.59 8.25
CA ASN A 121 -15.35 -5.75 8.99
C ASN A 121 -16.61 -5.47 9.85
N MET A 122 -16.99 -4.20 10.01
CA MET A 122 -18.08 -3.81 10.87
C MET A 122 -19.41 -3.68 10.13
N HIS A 123 -20.45 -4.29 10.69
CA HIS A 123 -21.82 -4.06 10.25
C HIS A 123 -22.38 -2.80 10.90
N LYS A 124 -23.06 -1.94 10.13
CA LYS A 124 -23.74 -0.71 10.59
C LYS A 124 -22.81 0.32 11.25
N THR A 125 -21.76 0.72 10.52
CA THR A 125 -20.78 1.75 10.93
C THR A 125 -21.40 3.04 11.50
N GLU A 126 -22.53 3.49 10.96
CA GLU A 126 -23.24 4.71 11.38
C GLU A 126 -23.65 4.68 12.87
N MET A 127 -23.91 3.49 13.43
CA MET A 127 -24.33 3.34 14.84
C MET A 127 -23.17 3.51 15.84
N PHE A 128 -21.94 3.43 15.36
CA PHE A 128 -20.73 3.42 16.20
C PHE A 128 -19.82 4.61 15.95
N HIS A 129 -20.28 5.61 15.18
CA HIS A 129 -19.47 6.75 14.75
C HIS A 129 -18.72 7.42 15.91
N HIS A 130 -19.43 7.77 17.00
CA HIS A 130 -18.82 8.44 18.14
C HIS A 130 -17.73 7.59 18.83
N SER A 131 -17.95 6.28 18.97
CA SER A 131 -16.95 5.37 19.54
C SER A 131 -15.72 5.23 18.63
N LEU A 132 -15.91 5.26 17.32
CA LEU A 132 -14.81 5.19 16.35
C LEU A 132 -13.95 6.45 16.38
N GLU A 133 -14.55 7.63 16.53
CA GLU A 133 -13.81 8.89 16.72
C GLU A 133 -12.94 8.86 17.98
N LEU A 134 -13.46 8.33 19.09
CA LEU A 134 -12.70 8.19 20.33
C LEU A 134 -11.52 7.22 20.20
N MET A 135 -11.67 6.13 19.42
CA MET A 135 -10.61 5.12 19.25
C MET A 135 -9.53 5.52 18.26
N TYR A 136 -9.92 6.14 17.13
CA TYR A 136 -9.02 6.40 16.02
C TYR A 136 -8.62 7.86 15.86
N SER A 137 -9.30 8.80 16.53
CA SER A 137 -9.38 10.22 16.18
C SER A 137 -10.34 10.50 15.02
N THR A 138 -10.96 11.67 15.08
CA THR A 138 -11.85 12.18 14.03
C THR A 138 -11.13 12.25 12.68
N GLU A 139 -9.91 12.80 12.65
CA GLU A 139 -9.11 12.91 11.42
C GLU A 139 -8.84 11.56 10.77
N THR A 140 -8.42 10.56 11.56
CA THR A 140 -8.15 9.21 11.04
C THR A 140 -9.41 8.54 10.51
N LEU A 141 -10.54 8.70 11.20
CA LEU A 141 -11.81 8.12 10.79
C LEU A 141 -12.26 8.69 9.44
N TYR A 142 -12.24 10.02 9.29
CA TYR A 142 -12.61 10.66 8.02
C TYR A 142 -11.67 10.27 6.88
N LEU A 143 -10.36 10.24 7.12
CA LEU A 143 -9.39 9.80 6.13
C LEU A 143 -9.65 8.35 5.69
N ALA A 144 -9.86 7.43 6.64
CA ALA A 144 -10.18 6.03 6.33
C ALA A 144 -11.47 5.91 5.52
N MET A 145 -12.51 6.68 5.85
CA MET A 145 -13.77 6.72 5.10
C MET A 145 -13.59 7.27 3.67
N ASP A 146 -12.77 8.31 3.50
CA ASP A 146 -12.50 8.91 2.19
C ASP A 146 -11.66 7.99 1.31
N LEU A 147 -10.71 7.25 1.89
CA LEU A 147 -9.96 6.18 1.21
C LEU A 147 -10.91 5.05 0.74
N LEU A 148 -11.78 4.56 1.62
CA LEU A 148 -12.76 3.52 1.28
C LEU A 148 -13.76 3.96 0.21
N LYS A 149 -14.14 5.24 0.21
CA LYS A 149 -15.01 5.86 -0.80
C LYS A 149 -14.26 6.29 -2.07
N ARG A 150 -12.94 6.07 -2.12
CA ARG A 150 -12.04 6.48 -3.22
C ARG A 150 -12.07 7.99 -3.52
N LYS A 151 -12.43 8.81 -2.53
CA LYS A 151 -12.37 10.28 -2.61
C LYS A 151 -10.95 10.82 -2.43
N GLN A 152 -10.16 10.09 -1.65
CA GLN A 152 -8.73 10.30 -1.49
C GLN A 152 -8.02 9.00 -1.85
N ARG A 153 -6.79 9.11 -2.36
CA ARG A 153 -5.91 7.99 -2.71
C ARG A 153 -4.51 8.27 -2.19
N PHE A 154 -3.73 7.21 -1.98
CA PHE A 154 -2.29 7.30 -1.69
C PHE A 154 -1.93 8.31 -0.58
N PHE A 155 -2.64 8.24 0.55
CA PHE A 155 -2.48 9.21 1.64
C PHE A 155 -1.03 9.29 2.12
N GLY A 156 -0.57 10.51 2.42
CA GLY A 156 0.82 10.76 2.84
C GLY A 156 1.86 10.70 1.70
N LEU A 157 1.51 10.19 0.52
CA LEU A 157 2.40 10.13 -0.64
C LEU A 157 2.14 11.31 -1.58
N ASP A 158 2.53 12.51 -1.17
CA ASP A 158 2.50 13.68 -2.06
C ASP A 158 3.38 13.44 -3.30
N GLU A 159 3.13 14.22 -4.36
CA GLU A 159 3.95 14.17 -5.57
C GLU A 159 5.44 14.24 -5.22
N LEU A 160 6.22 13.30 -5.75
CA LEU A 160 7.67 13.36 -5.72
C LEU A 160 8.05 14.62 -6.50
N GLY A 161 8.28 15.72 -5.79
CA GLY A 161 8.64 17.00 -6.38
C GLY A 161 9.73 16.80 -7.43
N LEU A 162 9.61 17.50 -8.57
CA LEU A 162 10.42 17.34 -9.78
C LEU A 162 11.93 17.59 -9.62
N ASP A 163 12.44 17.71 -8.39
CA ASP A 163 13.87 17.75 -8.11
C ASP A 163 14.43 16.31 -8.15
N MET A 164 14.39 15.71 -9.35
CA MET A 164 15.23 14.57 -9.74
C MET A 164 16.43 15.07 -10.54
#